data_AF-Q1N3N7-F1
#
_entry.id   AF-Q1N3N7-F1
#
_cell.length_a   1.000
_cell.length_b   1.000
_cell.length_c   1.000
_cell.angle_alpha   90.00
_cell.angle_beta   90.00
_cell.angle_gamma   90.00
#
_symmetry.space_group_name_H-M   'P 1'
#
loop_
_entity.id
_entity.type
_entity.pdbx_description
1 polymer ?
#
loop_
_entity_poly.entity_id
_entity_poly.type
_entity_poly.pdbx_seq_one_letter_code
_entity_poly.pdbx_strand_id
1 'polypeptide(L)'
;MKYIITILLTVFSLSSVAMTAVEGKVVFDKGRYLVADTPIVGMSLQDMRKYEERQVKIQGVERESGEIEVYKISVKTDTGYQTTYDWDIVDQTYYGPGL
;
A
#
# COMPACT_ATOMS: atom_id res chain seq x y z
N MET A 1 -27.94 32.20 39.38
CA MET A 1 -27.36 30.84 39.28
C MET A 1 -26.51 30.78 38.01
N LYS A 2 -25.22 30.43 38.13
CA LYS A 2 -24.26 30.40 37.02
C LYS A 2 -24.20 28.98 36.46
N TYR A 3 -24.51 28.79 35.18
CA TYR A 3 -24.36 27.52 34.49
C TYR A 3 -22.90 27.37 34.05
N ILE A 4 -22.22 26.34 34.56
CA ILE A 4 -20.88 25.95 34.09
C ILE A 4 -21.12 24.95 32.96
N ILE A 5 -20.82 25.35 31.73
CA ILE A 5 -20.82 24.46 30.57
C ILE A 5 -19.45 23.79 30.53
N THR A 6 -19.38 22.53 30.95
CA THR A 6 -18.20 21.69 30.79
C THR A 6 -18.19 21.13 29.38
N ILE A 7 -17.33 21.67 28.50
CA ILE A 7 -17.08 21.10 27.17
C ILE A 7 -16.10 19.94 27.34
N LEU A 8 -16.61 18.71 27.22
CA LEU A 8 -15.80 17.49 27.18
C LEU A 8 -15.21 17.36 25.76
N LEU A 9 -13.95 17.79 25.59
CA LEU A 9 -13.21 17.62 24.35
C LEU A 9 -12.75 16.15 24.23
N THR A 10 -13.54 15.31 23.55
CA THR A 10 -13.07 13.98 23.13
C THR A 10 -12.13 14.14 21.95
N VAL A 11 -10.83 14.03 22.20
CA VAL A 11 -9.82 13.84 21.16
C VAL A 11 -9.98 12.43 20.58
N PHE A 12 -10.62 12.32 19.41
CA PHE A 12 -10.56 11.11 18.60
C PHE A 12 -9.13 10.95 18.09
N SER A 13 -8.39 9.98 18.63
CA SER A 13 -7.14 9.54 18.04
C SER A 13 -7.45 8.83 16.72
N LEU A 14 -7.28 9.53 15.60
CA LEU A 14 -7.21 8.91 14.28
C LEU A 14 -5.97 8.01 14.27
N SER A 15 -6.17 6.71 14.43
CA SER A 15 -5.12 5.72 14.23
C SER A 15 -4.73 5.70 12.75
N SER A 16 -3.68 6.43 12.37
CA SER A 16 -3.09 6.33 11.03
C SER A 16 -2.37 5.00 10.94
N VAL A 17 -2.78 4.13 10.03
CA VAL A 17 -2.05 2.90 9.74
C VAL A 17 -0.66 3.28 9.20
N ALA A 18 0.40 2.73 9.80
CA ALA A 18 1.76 3.04 9.40
C ALA A 18 2.05 2.44 8.00
N MET A 19 2.42 3.31 7.06
CA MET A 19 2.92 2.90 5.75
C MET A 19 4.35 2.37 5.87
N THR A 20 4.59 1.19 5.33
CA THR A 20 5.92 0.61 5.13
C THR A 20 6.33 0.67 3.67
N ALA A 21 7.64 0.60 3.41
CA ALA A 21 8.17 0.52 2.07
C ALA A 21 9.30 -0.51 1.98
N VAL A 22 9.26 -1.34 0.94
CA VAL A 22 10.31 -2.32 0.63
C VAL A 22 10.79 -2.10 -0.80
N GLU A 23 12.10 -2.24 -1.01
CA GLU A 23 12.73 -2.08 -2.32
C GLU A 23 13.50 -3.36 -2.64
N GLY A 24 13.33 -3.87 -3.85
CA GLY A 24 13.99 -5.11 -4.28
C GLY A 24 13.50 -5.60 -5.63
N LYS A 25 14.06 -6.72 -6.07
CA LYS A 25 13.59 -7.43 -7.25
C LYS A 25 12.34 -8.24 -6.91
N VAL A 26 11.33 -8.19 -7.78
CA VAL A 26 10.14 -9.04 -7.65
C VAL A 26 10.48 -10.45 -8.09
N VAL A 27 10.26 -11.41 -7.20
CA VAL A 27 10.47 -12.85 -7.46
C VAL A 27 9.19 -13.61 -7.11
N PHE A 28 8.87 -14.63 -7.90
CA PHE A 28 7.82 -15.59 -7.57
C PHE A 28 8.43 -16.85 -6.94
N ASP A 29 8.10 -17.13 -5.68
CA ASP A 29 8.50 -18.36 -4.99
C ASP A 29 7.31 -19.02 -4.29
N LYS A 30 7.20 -20.34 -4.41
CA LYS A 30 6.20 -21.18 -3.73
C LYS A 30 4.77 -20.63 -3.75
N GLY A 31 4.32 -20.11 -4.90
CA GLY A 31 2.95 -19.62 -5.06
C GLY A 31 2.72 -18.17 -4.64
N ARG A 32 3.78 -17.43 -4.29
CA ARG A 32 3.70 -16.07 -3.78
C ARG A 32 4.71 -15.16 -4.47
N TYR A 33 4.43 -13.87 -4.50
CA TYR A 33 5.41 -12.87 -4.88
C TYR A 33 6.12 -12.30 -3.67
N LEU A 34 7.41 -12.02 -3.84
CA LEU A 34 8.30 -11.47 -2.83
C LEU A 34 9.08 -10.29 -3.40
N VAL A 35 9.42 -9.34 -2.52
CA VAL A 35 10.35 -8.24 -2.79
C VAL A 35 11.32 -8.15 -1.63
N ALA A 36 12.62 -8.33 -1.90
CA ALA A 36 13.66 -8.43 -0.86
C ALA A 36 13.29 -9.44 0.25
N ASP A 37 12.90 -10.65 -0.15
CA ASP A 37 12.42 -11.74 0.70
C ASP A 37 11.13 -11.47 1.51
N THR A 38 10.55 -10.28 1.39
CA THR A 38 9.27 -9.93 2.02
C THR A 38 8.10 -10.33 1.12
N PRO A 39 7.16 -11.16 1.59
CA PRO A 39 5.98 -11.52 0.82
C PRO A 39 5.04 -10.32 0.62
N ILE A 40 4.47 -10.20 -0.57
CA ILE A 40 3.52 -9.12 -0.92
C ILE A 40 2.15 -9.66 -1.33
N VAL A 41 1.09 -8.92 -1.01
CA VAL A 41 -0.33 -9.27 -1.21
C VAL A 41 -1.14 -8.02 -1.62
N GLY A 42 -2.44 -8.16 -1.89
CA GLY A 42 -3.33 -7.04 -2.24
C GLY A 42 -3.49 -6.81 -3.76
N MET A 43 -2.73 -7.53 -4.59
CA MET A 43 -2.88 -7.56 -6.04
C MET A 43 -3.06 -8.99 -6.55
N SER A 44 -3.71 -9.15 -7.71
CA SER A 44 -3.87 -10.45 -8.35
C SER A 44 -2.50 -11.00 -8.82
N LEU A 45 -2.36 -12.33 -8.89
CA LEU A 45 -1.14 -12.95 -9.43
C LEU A 45 -0.86 -12.55 -10.89
N GLN A 46 -1.92 -12.26 -11.66
CA GLN A 46 -1.82 -11.81 -13.05
C GLN A 46 -1.26 -10.39 -13.15
N ASP A 47 -1.69 -9.49 -12.26
CA ASP A 47 -1.15 -8.14 -12.22
C ASP A 47 0.29 -8.11 -11.72
N MET A 48 0.58 -8.90 -10.69
CA MET A 48 1.94 -9.00 -10.14
C MET A 48 2.95 -9.53 -11.16
N ARG A 49 2.53 -10.39 -12.09
CA ARG A 49 3.39 -10.91 -13.17
C ARG A 49 3.99 -9.80 -14.04
N LYS A 50 3.34 -8.63 -14.15
CA LYS A 50 3.85 -7.47 -14.91
C LYS A 50 5.13 -6.88 -14.31
N TYR A 51 5.44 -7.24 -13.06
CA TYR A 51 6.59 -6.75 -12.31
C TYR A 51 7.66 -7.81 -12.09
N GLU A 52 7.42 -9.07 -12.48
CA GLU A 52 8.35 -10.18 -12.29
C GLU A 52 9.73 -9.83 -12.88
N GLU A 53 10.78 -10.15 -12.12
CA GLU A 53 12.18 -9.84 -12.40
C GLU A 53 12.56 -8.35 -12.44
N ARG A 54 11.61 -7.42 -12.20
CA ARG A 54 11.88 -5.98 -12.18
C ARG A 54 12.30 -5.52 -10.79
N GLN A 55 13.20 -4.54 -10.75
CA GLN A 55 13.51 -3.81 -9.53
C GLN A 55 12.38 -2.83 -9.23
N VAL A 56 11.77 -2.95 -8.05
CA VAL A 56 10.63 -2.13 -7.64
C VAL A 56 10.81 -1.58 -6.23
N LYS A 57 10.08 -0.50 -5.95
CA LYS A 57 9.79 0.01 -4.63
C LYS A 57 8.29 -0.15 -4.38
N ILE A 58 7.95 -0.95 -3.38
CA ILE A 58 6.58 -1.18 -2.92
C ILE A 58 6.33 -0.27 -1.73
N GLN A 59 5.17 0.38 -1.70
CA GLN A 59 4.65 1.04 -0.50
C GLN A 59 3.32 0.38 -0.14
N GLY A 60 3.12 0.12 1.15
CA GLY A 60 2.02 -0.70 1.60
C GLY A 60 1.88 -0.74 3.11
N VAL A 61 0.92 -1.52 3.60
CA VAL A 61 0.72 -1.76 5.04
C VAL A 61 1.25 -3.15 5.36
N GLU A 62 2.05 -3.27 6.40
CA GLU A 62 2.44 -4.57 6.93
C GLU A 62 1.26 -5.19 7.69
N ARG A 63 0.88 -6.41 7.31
CA ARG A 63 -0.12 -7.22 8.01
C ARG A 63 0.52 -7.99 9.15
N GLU A 64 -0.29 -8.42 10.13
CA GLU A 64 0.18 -9.24 11.26
C GLU A 64 0.88 -10.53 10.83
N SER A 65 0.56 -11.04 9.64
CA SER A 65 1.20 -12.19 8.99
C SER A 65 2.63 -11.93 8.46
N GLY A 66 3.13 -10.69 8.55
CA GLY A 66 4.44 -10.28 8.02
C GLY A 66 4.43 -10.00 6.50
N GLU A 67 3.24 -9.92 5.91
CA GLU A 67 3.04 -9.66 4.47
C GLU A 67 2.78 -8.18 4.26
N ILE A 68 3.27 -7.61 3.15
CA ILE A 68 2.94 -6.23 2.79
C ILE A 68 1.75 -6.23 1.83
N GLU A 69 0.66 -5.61 2.26
CA GLU A 69 -0.46 -5.26 1.40
C GLU A 69 -0.09 -4.06 0.52
N VAL A 70 -0.03 -4.29 -0.79
CA VAL A 70 0.49 -3.34 -1.77
C VAL A 70 -0.52 -2.22 -2.01
N TYR A 71 -0.09 -0.98 -1.77
CA TYR A 71 -0.82 0.23 -2.12
C TYR A 71 -0.20 0.93 -3.33
N LYS A 72 1.13 0.90 -3.47
CA LYS A 72 1.85 1.57 -4.56
C LYS A 72 3.02 0.73 -5.05
N ILE A 73 3.21 0.70 -6.37
CA ILE A 73 4.40 0.11 -7.00
C ILE A 73 5.09 1.16 -7.88
N SER A 74 6.34 1.46 -7.56
CA SER A 74 7.23 2.22 -8.44
C SER A 74 8.30 1.30 -9.01
N VAL A 75 8.47 1.31 -10.32
CA VAL A 75 9.49 0.50 -11.01
C VAL A 75 10.75 1.32 -11.25
N LYS A 76 11.92 0.71 -11.05
CA LYS A 76 13.20 1.34 -11.37
C LYS A 76 13.36 1.52 -12.88
N THR A 77 13.72 2.73 -13.27
CA THR A 77 14.12 3.13 -14.63
C THR A 77 15.53 3.72 -14.59
N ASP A 78 16.08 4.06 -15.75
CA ASP A 78 17.40 4.71 -15.86
C ASP A 78 17.44 6.07 -15.16
N THR A 79 16.29 6.75 -15.06
CA THR A 79 16.18 8.11 -14.49
C THR A 79 15.69 8.13 -13.04
N GLY A 80 15.34 6.98 -12.46
CA GLY A 80 14.85 6.92 -11.08
C GLY A 80 13.80 5.85 -10.86
N TYR A 81 12.79 6.14 -10.04
CA TYR A 81 11.63 5.29 -9.83
C TYR A 81 10.41 5.95 -10.45
N GLN A 82 9.64 5.19 -11.24
CA GLN A 82 8.40 5.66 -11.82
C GLN A 82 7.23 4.87 -11.22
N THR A 83 6.25 5.56 -10.65
CA THR A 83 5.02 4.93 -10.16
C THR A 83 4.22 4.37 -11.34
N THR A 84 3.92 3.08 -11.25
CA THR A 84 3.19 2.32 -12.28
C THR A 84 1.88 1.73 -11.77
N TYR A 85 1.69 1.73 -10.45
CA TYR A 85 0.48 1.33 -9.76
C TYR A 85 0.31 2.20 -8.53
N ASP A 86 -0.89 2.70 -8.33
CA ASP A 86 -1.27 3.51 -7.17
C ASP A 86 -2.74 3.23 -6.85
N TRP A 87 -2.99 2.59 -5.71
CA TRP A 87 -4.33 2.19 -5.27
C TRP A 87 -5.28 3.39 -5.27
N ASP A 88 -4.83 4.54 -4.77
CA ASP A 88 -5.66 5.75 -4.67
C ASP A 88 -6.14 6.28 -6.03
N ILE A 89 -5.42 5.96 -7.12
CA ILE A 89 -5.78 6.34 -8.50
C ILE A 89 -6.66 5.26 -9.14
N VAL A 90 -6.32 3.99 -8.91
CA VAL A 90 -7.09 2.84 -9.42
C VAL A 90 -8.50 2.84 -8.81
N ASP A 91 -8.62 3.15 -7.52
CA ASP A 91 -9.88 3.11 -6.77
C ASP A 91 -10.84 4.23 -7.20
N GLN A 92 -10.33 5.41 -7.57
CA GLN A 92 -11.15 6.48 -8.14
C GLN A 92 -11.73 6.14 -9.52
N THR A 93 -11.14 5.16 -10.23
CA THR A 93 -11.68 4.69 -11.51
C THR A 93 -12.84 3.69 -11.30
N TYR A 94 -12.84 2.95 -10.19
CA TYR A 94 -13.89 2.00 -9.83
C TYR A 94 -15.05 2.66 -9.06
N TYR A 95 -14.75 3.65 -8.23
CA TYR A 95 -15.72 4.58 -7.65
C TYR A 95 -15.80 5.86 -8.49
N GLY A 96 -16.27 5.73 -9.74
CA GLY A 96 -16.96 6.87 -10.35
C GLY A 96 -18.08 7.33 -9.40
N PRO A 97 -18.50 8.61 -9.40
CA PRO A 97 -19.55 9.11 -8.53
C PRO A 97 -20.84 8.33 -8.78
N GLY A 98 -21.02 7.26 -8.02
CA GLY A 98 -22.17 6.38 -8.04
C GLY A 98 -23.09 6.82 -6.93
N LEU A 99 -24.12 7.57 -7.33
CA LEU A 99 -25.25 8.14 -6.58
C LEU A 99 -25.06 9.56 -6.01
#